data_AF-A0A497M0F8-F1
#
_entry.id   AF-A0A497M0F8-F1
#
_cell.length_a   1.000
_cell.length_b   1.000
_cell.length_c   1.000
_cell.angle_alpha   90.00
_cell.angle_beta   90.00
_cell.angle_gamma   90.00
#
_symmetry.space_group_name_H-M   'P 1'
#
loop_
_entity.id
_entity.type
_entity.pdbx_description
1 polymer ?
#
loop_
_entity_poly.entity_id
_entity_poly.type
_entity_poly.pdbx_seq_one_letter_code
_entity_poly.pdbx_strand_id
1 'polypeptide(L)'
;MPMISIIFMLAAHNIQRSPLMSLKEVYMKAVPIGLAATILLFIFAMIPSLSKLVAVLGWPGLVTIALVAISLPSAISYHRITKENSAAEEALPSFLRDVTEARKIGLSPEKSIIHAAKRKNYGLFSKFLELIRGQIEWGVPLRKIFENIRLKLRSWKALINLMIMIETIEIGGGPSHALEILTEYCEKEREVEINKRALLKPYIILSFVWSILIALTTTIVAITIYVLTQLTIPNISPSMLSSLQQQIGIFSIGIIVQCWISGFFVGKISEGTFAAGFKYSAMLAITAYISLVLAQNFLWGAYGMAPPT
;
A
#
# COMPACT_ATOMS: atom_id res chain seq x y z
N MET A 1 -10.77 17.53 -6.14
CA MET A 1 -12.04 16.93 -6.62
C MET A 1 -12.04 15.43 -6.26
N PRO A 2 -12.48 15.07 -5.04
CA PRO A 2 -12.40 13.70 -4.53
C PRO A 2 -13.26 12.69 -5.32
N MET A 3 -14.36 13.14 -5.92
CA MET A 3 -15.21 12.33 -6.81
C MET A 3 -14.44 11.72 -7.99
N ILE A 4 -13.56 12.49 -8.62
CA ILE A 4 -12.76 12.02 -9.76
C ILE A 4 -11.80 10.93 -9.31
N SER A 5 -11.16 11.09 -8.16
CA SER A 5 -10.28 10.08 -7.57
C SER A 5 -11.03 8.78 -7.26
N ILE A 6 -12.27 8.85 -6.80
CA ILE A 6 -13.11 7.65 -6.54
C ILE A 6 -13.47 6.94 -7.85
N ILE A 7 -13.82 7.68 -8.91
CA ILE A 7 -14.12 7.10 -10.23
C ILE A 7 -12.88 6.38 -10.80
N PHE A 8 -11.71 7.02 -10.74
CA PHE A 8 -10.46 6.37 -11.15
C PHE A 8 -10.10 5.16 -10.28
N MET A 9 -10.44 5.20 -9.00
CA MET A 9 -10.25 4.08 -8.09
C MET A 9 -11.13 2.88 -8.46
N LEU A 10 -12.40 3.12 -8.80
CA LEU A 10 -13.33 2.09 -9.28
C LEU A 10 -12.88 1.50 -10.62
N ALA A 11 -12.43 2.34 -11.55
CA ALA A 11 -11.86 1.88 -12.82
C ALA A 11 -10.60 1.01 -12.59
N ALA A 12 -9.69 1.45 -11.72
CA ALA A 12 -8.48 0.71 -11.38
C ALA A 12 -8.77 -0.63 -10.67
N HIS A 13 -9.87 -0.72 -9.90
CA HIS A 13 -10.30 -1.99 -9.30
C HIS A 13 -10.74 -3.01 -10.35
N ASN A 14 -11.48 -2.56 -11.38
CA ASN A 14 -11.92 -3.43 -12.47
C ASN A 14 -10.78 -3.90 -13.38
N ILE A 15 -9.77 -3.06 -13.60
CA ILE A 15 -8.66 -3.37 -14.52
C ILE A 15 -7.60 -4.28 -13.88
N GLN A 16 -7.34 -4.16 -12.57
CA GLN A 16 -6.26 -4.91 -11.90
C GLN A 16 -6.79 -5.71 -10.71
N ARG A 17 -6.98 -7.03 -10.89
CA ARG A 17 -7.29 -7.95 -9.78
C ARG A 17 -6.09 -8.07 -8.82
N SER A 18 -6.34 -8.13 -7.51
CA SER A 18 -5.27 -8.20 -6.53
C SER A 18 -4.57 -9.56 -6.56
N PRO A 19 -3.22 -9.62 -6.51
CA PRO A 19 -2.48 -10.87 -6.51
C PRO A 19 -2.59 -11.65 -5.18
N LEU A 20 -2.86 -10.96 -4.08
CA LEU A 20 -3.03 -11.56 -2.76
C LEU A 20 -4.49 -11.94 -2.50
N MET A 21 -4.71 -13.17 -2.04
CA MET A 21 -6.00 -13.63 -1.52
C MET A 21 -6.23 -13.13 -0.09
N SER A 22 -7.50 -12.89 0.24
CA SER A 22 -8.00 -12.64 1.60
C SER A 22 -7.32 -11.51 2.40
N LEU A 23 -7.17 -10.32 1.81
CA LEU A 23 -6.79 -9.09 2.54
C LEU A 23 -7.88 -8.54 3.51
N LYS A 24 -8.95 -9.30 3.75
CA LYS A 24 -10.09 -8.89 4.60
C LYS A 24 -9.65 -8.48 6.01
N GLU A 25 -8.62 -9.15 6.56
CA GLU A 25 -8.05 -8.81 7.87
C GLU A 25 -7.42 -7.41 7.92
N VAL A 26 -6.83 -6.94 6.81
CA VAL A 26 -6.22 -5.60 6.73
C VAL A 26 -7.31 -4.55 6.71
N TYR A 27 -8.37 -4.75 5.93
CA TYR A 27 -9.52 -3.84 5.89
C TYR A 27 -10.33 -3.87 7.20
N MET A 28 -10.54 -5.05 7.80
CA MET A 28 -11.24 -5.16 9.08
C MET A 28 -10.50 -4.48 10.23
N LYS A 29 -9.17 -4.39 10.19
CA LYS A 29 -8.40 -3.60 11.17
C LYS A 29 -8.47 -2.10 10.90
N ALA A 30 -8.64 -1.68 9.64
CA ALA A 30 -8.78 -0.27 9.29
C ALA A 30 -10.12 0.34 9.75
N VAL A 31 -11.21 -0.43 9.73
CA VAL A 31 -12.57 0.04 10.08
C VAL A 31 -12.69 0.57 11.52
N PRO A 32 -12.32 -0.17 12.59
CA PRO A 32 -12.46 0.32 13.96
C PRO A 32 -11.53 1.51 14.25
N ILE A 33 -10.37 1.56 13.59
CA ILE A 33 -9.40 2.65 13.75
C ILE A 33 -9.88 3.92 13.04
N GLY A 34 -10.51 3.78 11.87
CA GLY A 34 -11.21 4.87 11.19
C GLY A 34 -12.37 5.43 12.00
N LEU A 35 -13.16 4.56 12.63
CA LEU A 35 -14.24 4.94 13.55
C LEU A 35 -13.69 5.65 14.79
N ALA A 36 -12.63 5.13 15.40
CA ALA A 36 -11.99 5.78 16.55
C ALA A 36 -11.40 7.16 16.19
N ALA A 37 -10.77 7.30 15.02
CA ALA A 37 -10.19 8.57 14.58
C ALA A 37 -11.25 9.63 14.24
N THR A 38 -12.38 9.23 13.63
CA THR A 38 -13.51 10.14 13.37
C THR A 38 -14.20 10.56 14.67
N ILE A 39 -14.39 9.63 15.61
CA ILE A 39 -14.87 9.94 16.97
C ILE A 39 -13.91 10.88 17.69
N LEU A 40 -12.60 10.68 17.57
CA LEU A 40 -11.58 11.53 18.19
C LEU A 40 -11.62 12.95 17.60
N LEU A 41 -11.72 13.10 16.28
CA LEU A 41 -11.90 14.42 15.64
C LEU A 41 -13.20 15.11 16.09
N PHE A 42 -14.28 14.34 16.26
CA PHE A 42 -15.57 14.87 16.75
C PHE A 42 -15.48 15.34 18.22
N ILE A 43 -14.77 14.58 19.06
CA ILE A 43 -14.50 14.94 20.46
C ILE A 43 -13.65 16.21 20.54
N PHE A 44 -12.63 16.34 19.70
CA PHE A 44 -11.82 17.56 19.61
C PHE A 44 -12.62 18.78 19.14
N ALA A 45 -13.67 18.58 18.34
CA ALA A 45 -14.56 19.66 17.90
C ALA A 45 -15.60 20.08 18.95
N MET A 46 -16.05 19.15 19.80
CA MET A 46 -17.09 19.41 20.81
C MET A 46 -16.53 19.92 22.16
N ILE A 47 -15.26 19.67 22.49
CA ILE A 47 -14.69 20.03 23.80
C ILE A 47 -13.95 21.39 23.73
N PRO A 48 -14.47 22.47 24.35
CA PRO A 48 -13.84 23.79 24.33
C PRO A 48 -12.48 23.84 25.04
N SER A 49 -12.25 22.92 25.99
CA SER A 49 -11.00 22.81 26.75
C SER A 49 -9.80 22.36 25.91
N LEU A 50 -10.04 21.71 24.76
CA LEU A 50 -9.00 21.29 23.82
C LEU A 50 -8.66 22.37 22.77
N SER A 51 -9.35 23.51 22.79
CA SER A 51 -9.13 24.64 21.87
C SER A 51 -7.69 25.15 21.89
N LYS A 52 -6.98 25.07 23.03
CA LYS A 52 -5.57 25.44 23.14
C LYS A 52 -4.64 24.53 22.33
N LEU A 53 -4.95 23.23 22.24
CA LEU A 53 -4.21 22.28 21.38
C LEU A 53 -4.53 22.50 19.90
N VAL A 54 -5.78 22.83 19.59
CA VAL A 54 -6.23 23.19 18.24
C VAL A 54 -5.55 24.49 17.76
N ALA A 55 -5.35 25.46 18.66
CA ALA A 55 -4.65 26.72 18.35
C ALA A 55 -3.16 26.51 18.05
N VAL A 56 -2.49 25.58 18.73
CA VAL A 56 -1.06 25.32 18.51
C VAL A 56 -0.80 24.45 17.28
N LEU A 57 -1.62 23.42 17.02
CA LEU A 57 -1.42 22.49 15.90
C LEU A 57 -2.14 22.90 14.61
N GLY A 58 -3.19 23.72 14.71
CA GLY A 58 -4.12 23.98 13.63
C GLY A 58 -4.99 22.76 13.28
N TRP A 59 -6.21 23.04 12.80
CA TRP A 59 -7.11 22.01 12.27
C TRP A 59 -6.47 21.10 11.19
N PRO A 60 -5.63 21.60 10.25
CA PRO A 60 -4.95 20.76 9.27
C PRO A 60 -3.97 19.75 9.88
N GLY A 61 -3.29 20.11 10.97
CA GLY A 61 -2.35 19.21 11.66
C GLY A 61 -3.06 18.05 12.36
N LEU A 62 -4.16 18.34 13.05
CA LEU A 62 -4.98 17.32 13.72
C LEU A 62 -5.58 16.31 12.72
N VAL A 63 -6.09 16.79 11.58
CA VAL A 63 -6.59 15.91 10.52
C VAL A 63 -5.48 15.04 9.96
N THR A 64 -4.27 15.58 9.75
CA THR A 64 -3.12 14.80 9.28
C THR A 64 -2.77 13.68 10.26
N ILE A 65 -2.70 13.98 11.56
CA ILE A 65 -2.41 12.98 12.60
C ILE A 65 -3.48 11.89 12.62
N ALA A 66 -4.76 12.26 12.54
CA ALA A 66 -5.86 11.30 12.50
C ALA A 66 -5.75 10.37 11.27
N LEU A 67 -5.49 10.92 10.09
CA LEU A 67 -5.36 10.15 8.85
C LEU A 67 -4.15 9.21 8.88
N VAL A 68 -3.02 9.67 9.43
CA VAL A 68 -1.82 8.84 9.61
C VAL A 68 -2.08 7.73 10.62
N ALA A 69 -2.76 8.02 11.73
CA ALA A 69 -3.11 7.02 12.74
C ALA A 69 -4.02 5.90 12.19
N ILE A 70 -4.91 6.20 11.25
CA ILE A 70 -5.73 5.21 10.55
C ILE A 70 -4.88 4.35 9.61
N SER A 71 -3.99 4.98 8.85
CA SER A 71 -3.24 4.31 7.79
C SER A 71 -2.05 3.48 8.30
N LEU A 72 -1.36 3.91 9.36
CA LEU A 72 -0.13 3.28 9.85
C LEU A 72 -0.28 1.81 10.29
N PRO A 73 -1.24 1.44 11.17
CA PRO A 73 -1.40 0.04 11.60
C PRO A 73 -1.80 -0.88 10.45
N SER A 74 -2.64 -0.38 9.54
CA SER A 74 -3.07 -1.09 8.34
C SER A 74 -1.89 -1.34 7.39
N ALA A 75 -1.02 -0.34 7.21
CA ALA A 75 0.20 -0.47 6.42
C ALA A 75 1.18 -1.49 7.01
N ILE A 76 1.35 -1.52 8.34
CA ILE A 76 2.23 -2.50 9.01
C ILE A 76 1.69 -3.92 8.84
N SER A 77 0.38 -4.12 9.02
CA SER A 77 -0.25 -5.43 8.84
C SER A 77 -0.10 -5.92 7.39
N TYR A 78 -0.27 -5.03 6.42
CA TYR A 78 -0.06 -5.34 5.01
C TYR A 78 1.40 -5.73 4.74
N HIS A 79 2.38 -4.96 5.25
CA HIS A 79 3.79 -5.24 5.02
C HIS A 79 4.20 -6.63 5.53
N ARG A 80 3.70 -7.06 6.70
CA ARG A 80 3.97 -8.40 7.24
C ARG A 80 3.46 -9.51 6.33
N ILE A 81 2.21 -9.40 5.87
CA ILE A 81 1.59 -10.39 4.98
C ILE A 81 2.32 -10.43 3.63
N THR A 82 2.61 -9.26 3.05
CA THR A 82 3.27 -9.17 1.74
C THR A 82 4.69 -9.73 1.78
N LYS A 83 5.43 -9.55 2.89
CA LYS A 83 6.81 -10.04 3.01
C LYS A 83 6.92 -11.56 2.85
N GLU A 84 6.04 -12.32 3.50
CA GLU A 84 6.05 -13.79 3.42
C GLU A 84 5.56 -14.29 2.06
N ASN A 85 4.48 -13.70 1.54
CA ASN A 85 3.88 -14.13 0.28
C ASN A 85 4.72 -13.76 -0.95
N SER A 86 5.30 -12.55 -0.96
CA SER A 86 6.18 -12.11 -2.04
C SER A 86 7.48 -12.92 -2.06
N ALA A 87 8.00 -13.33 -0.90
CA ALA A 87 9.17 -14.20 -0.84
C ALA A 87 8.88 -15.59 -1.44
N ALA A 88 7.67 -16.11 -1.24
CA ALA A 88 7.23 -17.34 -1.90
C ALA A 88 7.12 -17.18 -3.42
N GLU A 89 6.48 -16.10 -3.91
CA GLU A 89 6.41 -15.81 -5.35
C GLU A 89 7.79 -15.68 -5.99
N GLU A 90 8.73 -15.06 -5.28
CA GLU A 90 10.07 -14.81 -5.79
C GLU A 90 10.97 -16.06 -5.79
N ALA A 91 10.84 -16.92 -4.78
CA ALA A 91 11.65 -18.13 -4.64
C ALA A 91 11.06 -19.35 -5.38
N LEU A 92 9.77 -19.33 -5.72
CA LEU A 92 9.10 -20.47 -6.36
C LEU A 92 9.72 -20.91 -7.69
N PRO A 93 10.10 -20.02 -8.63
CA PRO A 93 10.74 -20.45 -9.88
C PRO A 93 12.04 -21.23 -9.63
N SER A 94 12.88 -20.76 -8.69
CA SER A 94 14.12 -21.44 -8.31
C SER A 94 13.85 -22.80 -7.67
N PHE A 95 12.81 -22.91 -6.83
CA PHE A 95 12.38 -24.20 -6.29
C PHE A 95 11.91 -25.17 -7.39
N LEU A 96 11.08 -24.72 -8.32
CA LEU A 96 10.61 -25.55 -9.44
C LEU A 96 11.77 -26.01 -10.34
N ARG A 97 12.75 -25.14 -10.55
CA ARG A 97 13.99 -25.47 -11.24
C ARG A 97 14.75 -26.59 -10.55
N ASP A 98 14.93 -26.49 -9.23
CA ASP A 98 15.61 -27.52 -8.44
C ASP A 98 14.86 -28.86 -8.45
N VAL A 99 13.52 -28.82 -8.42
CA VAL A 99 12.67 -30.03 -8.58
C VAL A 99 12.85 -30.65 -9.96
N THR A 100 12.90 -29.81 -11.01
CA THR A 100 13.07 -30.23 -12.40
C THR A 100 14.45 -30.85 -12.62
N GLU A 101 15.51 -30.23 -12.13
CA GLU A 101 16.88 -30.74 -12.17
C GLU A 101 17.00 -32.08 -11.43
N ALA A 102 16.41 -32.19 -10.24
CA ALA A 102 16.33 -33.43 -9.48
C ALA A 102 15.56 -34.54 -10.23
N ARG A 103 14.51 -34.17 -10.97
CA ARG A 103 13.76 -35.11 -11.80
C ARG A 103 14.55 -35.57 -13.03
N LYS A 104 15.34 -34.68 -13.65
CA LYS A 104 16.22 -35.01 -14.79
C LYS A 104 17.29 -36.06 -14.44
N ILE A 105 17.78 -36.06 -13.19
CA ILE A 105 18.74 -37.09 -12.71
C ILE A 105 18.06 -38.40 -12.26
N GLY A 106 16.76 -38.57 -12.50
CA GLY A 106 16.04 -39.83 -12.29
C GLY A 106 15.45 -40.03 -10.89
N LEU A 107 15.44 -39.02 -10.02
CA LEU A 107 14.74 -39.12 -8.74
C LEU A 107 13.22 -39.26 -8.95
N SER A 108 12.55 -40.00 -8.08
CA SER A 108 11.08 -40.05 -8.08
C SER A 108 10.50 -38.66 -7.77
N PRO A 109 9.30 -38.31 -8.25
CA PRO A 109 8.77 -36.95 -8.12
C PRO A 109 8.74 -36.42 -6.67
N GLU A 110 8.33 -37.25 -5.72
CA GLU A 110 8.30 -36.90 -4.29
C GLU A 110 9.71 -36.70 -3.73
N LYS A 111 10.67 -37.54 -4.13
CA LYS A 111 12.08 -37.40 -3.75
C LYS A 111 12.70 -36.15 -4.37
N SER A 112 12.30 -35.76 -5.58
CA SER A 112 12.71 -34.50 -6.21
C SER A 112 12.25 -33.29 -5.41
N ILE A 113 11.01 -33.29 -4.92
CA ILE A 113 10.48 -32.26 -4.03
C ILE A 113 11.27 -32.20 -2.71
N ILE A 114 11.49 -33.35 -2.06
CA ILE A 114 12.28 -33.42 -0.83
C ILE A 114 13.71 -32.91 -1.05
N HIS A 115 14.33 -33.29 -2.17
CA HIS A 115 15.69 -32.87 -2.52
C HIS A 115 15.78 -31.35 -2.70
N ALA A 116 14.86 -30.77 -3.48
CA ALA A 116 14.78 -29.33 -3.66
C ALA A 116 14.53 -28.61 -2.33
N ALA A 117 13.54 -29.06 -1.55
CA ALA A 117 13.17 -28.44 -0.27
C ALA A 117 14.28 -28.49 0.81
N LYS A 118 15.30 -29.34 0.66
CA LYS A 118 16.48 -29.34 1.56
C LYS A 118 17.43 -28.17 1.33
N ARG A 119 17.41 -27.54 0.14
CA ARG A 119 18.23 -26.36 -0.14
C ARG A 119 17.74 -25.19 0.72
N LYS A 120 18.66 -24.41 1.29
CA LYS A 120 18.34 -23.28 2.19
C LYS A 120 18.16 -21.93 1.47
N ASN A 121 18.28 -21.90 0.15
CA ASN A 121 18.38 -20.64 -0.62
C ASN A 121 17.03 -19.99 -0.96
N TYR A 122 15.92 -20.40 -0.31
CA TYR A 122 14.58 -19.88 -0.60
C TYR A 122 14.06 -18.84 0.42
N GLY A 123 14.90 -18.42 1.37
CA GLY A 123 14.56 -17.38 2.34
C GLY A 123 13.33 -17.71 3.19
N LEU A 124 12.33 -16.82 3.23
CA LEU A 124 11.10 -17.04 4.00
C LEU A 124 10.23 -18.18 3.45
N PHE A 125 10.39 -18.52 2.17
CA PHE A 125 9.67 -19.63 1.56
C PHE A 125 10.12 -20.99 2.11
N SER A 126 11.36 -21.09 2.62
CA SER A 126 11.90 -22.31 3.24
C SER A 126 11.01 -22.85 4.36
N LYS A 127 10.32 -21.98 5.12
CA LYS A 127 9.36 -22.41 6.17
C LYS A 127 8.20 -23.23 5.61
N PHE A 128 7.70 -22.87 4.43
CA PHE A 128 6.63 -23.61 3.75
C PHE A 128 7.18 -24.90 3.12
N LEU A 129 8.38 -24.84 2.55
CA LEU A 129 9.05 -26.01 1.97
C LEU A 129 9.40 -27.07 3.02
N GLU A 130 9.79 -26.67 4.23
CA GLU A 130 9.98 -27.60 5.36
C GLU A 130 8.68 -28.31 5.75
N LEU A 131 7.55 -27.60 5.74
CA LEU A 131 6.23 -28.21 5.97
C LEU A 131 5.82 -29.16 4.86
N ILE A 132 6.12 -28.83 3.59
CA ILE A 132 5.87 -29.72 2.45
C ILE A 132 6.73 -30.97 2.60
N ARG A 133 8.04 -30.80 2.77
CA ARG A 133 9.00 -31.89 2.95
C ARG A 133 8.60 -32.81 4.09
N GLY A 134 8.31 -32.27 5.27
CA GLY A 134 7.91 -33.06 6.43
C GLY A 134 6.67 -33.90 6.12
N GLN A 135 5.64 -33.31 5.53
CA GLN A 135 4.43 -34.07 5.19
C GLN A 135 4.66 -35.17 4.14
N ILE A 136 5.54 -34.94 3.15
CA ILE A 136 5.92 -35.99 2.18
C ILE A 136 6.69 -37.10 2.90
N GLU A 137 7.63 -36.76 3.79
CA GLU A 137 8.38 -37.74 4.61
C GLU A 137 7.45 -38.58 5.51
N TRP A 138 6.33 -38.02 5.96
CA TRP A 138 5.27 -38.72 6.70
C TRP A 138 4.27 -39.48 5.83
N GLY A 139 4.45 -39.53 4.50
CA GLY A 139 3.58 -40.26 3.58
C GLY A 139 2.21 -39.62 3.34
N VAL A 140 2.06 -38.31 3.58
CA VAL A 140 0.82 -37.58 3.29
C VAL A 140 0.70 -37.37 1.77
N PRO A 141 -0.49 -37.61 1.16
CA PRO A 141 -0.66 -37.43 -0.29
C PRO A 141 -0.49 -35.95 -0.69
N LEU A 142 0.16 -35.70 -1.84
CA LEU A 142 0.53 -34.35 -2.30
C LEU A 142 -0.69 -33.42 -2.38
N ARG A 143 -1.84 -33.92 -2.82
CA ARG A 143 -3.10 -33.16 -2.83
C ARG A 143 -3.52 -32.63 -1.45
N LYS A 144 -3.32 -33.41 -0.38
CA LYS A 144 -3.61 -32.98 0.99
C LYS A 144 -2.57 -32.01 1.52
N ILE A 145 -1.31 -32.17 1.11
CA ILE A 145 -0.24 -31.21 1.40
C ILE A 145 -0.56 -29.85 0.79
N PHE A 146 -1.02 -29.84 -0.47
CA PHE A 146 -1.45 -28.62 -1.14
C PHE A 146 -2.55 -27.89 -0.36
N GLU A 147 -3.62 -28.58 0.05
CA GLU A 147 -4.69 -27.96 0.84
C GLU A 147 -4.18 -27.37 2.16
N ASN A 148 -3.24 -28.05 2.83
CA ASN A 148 -2.62 -27.52 4.05
C ASN A 148 -1.77 -26.26 3.81
N ILE A 149 -1.06 -26.19 2.66
CA ILE A 149 -0.27 -25.02 2.27
C ILE A 149 -1.18 -23.87 1.82
N ARG A 150 -2.27 -24.17 1.11
CA ARG A 150 -3.30 -23.22 0.67
C ARG A 150 -3.92 -22.42 1.81
N LEU A 151 -4.02 -23.00 3.01
CA LEU A 151 -4.51 -22.30 4.20
C LEU A 151 -3.51 -21.28 4.77
N LYS A 152 -2.21 -21.44 4.49
CA LYS A 152 -1.14 -20.61 5.05
C LYS A 152 -0.59 -19.60 4.05
N LEU A 153 -0.44 -20.01 2.78
CA LEU A 153 0.07 -19.17 1.71
C LEU A 153 -1.08 -18.39 1.07
N ARG A 154 -1.00 -17.06 1.06
CA ARG A 154 -2.03 -16.16 0.54
C ARG A 154 -1.74 -15.64 -0.87
N SER A 155 -0.62 -16.04 -1.48
CA SER A 155 -0.32 -15.71 -2.89
C SER A 155 -1.08 -16.63 -3.83
N TRP A 156 -1.92 -16.04 -4.69
CA TRP A 156 -2.62 -16.80 -5.74
C TRP A 156 -1.65 -17.41 -6.76
N LYS A 157 -0.67 -16.62 -7.22
CA LYS A 157 0.33 -17.02 -8.22
C LYS A 157 1.17 -18.20 -7.73
N ALA A 158 1.65 -18.12 -6.49
CA ALA A 158 2.45 -19.21 -5.94
C ALA A 158 1.61 -20.49 -5.76
N LEU A 159 0.35 -20.36 -5.35
CA LEU A 159 -0.55 -21.51 -5.20
C LEU A 159 -0.90 -22.16 -6.53
N ILE A 160 -1.23 -21.40 -7.58
CA ILE A 160 -1.59 -21.99 -8.87
C ILE A 160 -0.40 -22.75 -9.47
N ASN A 161 0.80 -22.18 -9.39
CA ASN A 161 2.02 -22.82 -9.90
C ASN A 161 2.40 -24.07 -9.09
N LEU A 162 2.23 -24.04 -7.75
CA LEU A 162 2.37 -25.24 -6.91
C LEU A 162 1.30 -26.31 -7.21
N MET A 163 0.06 -25.89 -7.48
CA MET A 163 -1.04 -26.80 -7.84
C MET A 163 -0.75 -27.49 -9.17
N ILE A 164 -0.31 -26.74 -10.19
CA ILE A 164 0.06 -27.31 -11.51
C ILE A 164 1.21 -28.30 -11.35
N MET A 165 2.22 -27.99 -10.53
CA MET A 165 3.31 -28.93 -10.23
C MET A 165 2.77 -30.24 -9.62
N ILE A 166 1.90 -30.15 -8.62
CA ILE A 166 1.34 -31.32 -7.94
C ILE A 166 0.47 -32.15 -8.87
N GLU A 167 -0.39 -31.52 -9.66
CA GLU A 167 -1.25 -32.21 -10.64
C GLU A 167 -0.42 -32.92 -11.71
N THR A 168 0.64 -32.26 -12.19
CA THR A 168 1.60 -32.84 -13.14
C THR A 168 2.29 -34.08 -12.58
N ILE A 169 2.53 -34.10 -11.26
CA ILE A 169 3.16 -35.22 -10.56
C ILE A 169 2.16 -36.35 -10.31
N GLU A 170 0.98 -36.06 -9.76
CA GLU A 170 -0.01 -37.07 -9.37
C GLU A 170 -0.65 -37.75 -10.59
N ILE A 171 -0.98 -37.00 -11.64
CA ILE A 171 -1.63 -37.55 -12.84
C ILE A 171 -0.60 -37.97 -13.90
N GLY A 172 0.40 -37.12 -14.14
CA GLY A 172 1.37 -37.32 -15.23
C GLY A 172 2.61 -38.11 -14.82
N GLY A 173 2.78 -38.45 -13.54
CA GLY A 173 4.03 -39.04 -13.03
C GLY A 173 5.21 -38.05 -13.03
N GLY A 174 4.95 -36.76 -13.25
CA GLY A 174 5.93 -35.67 -13.21
C GLY A 174 7.05 -35.82 -14.24
N PRO A 175 6.77 -35.84 -15.56
CA PRO A 175 7.82 -35.92 -16.55
C PRO A 175 8.69 -34.65 -16.49
N SER A 176 10.01 -34.82 -16.57
CA SER A 176 10.97 -33.71 -16.44
C SER A 176 10.67 -32.56 -17.41
N HIS A 177 10.26 -32.87 -18.63
CA HIS A 177 9.89 -31.87 -19.65
C HIS A 177 8.68 -31.01 -19.25
N ALA A 178 7.65 -31.58 -18.62
CA ALA A 178 6.48 -30.80 -18.19
C ALA A 178 6.83 -29.85 -17.03
N LEU A 179 7.67 -30.32 -16.09
CA LEU A 179 8.17 -29.50 -14.99
C LEU A 179 9.10 -28.39 -15.49
N GLU A 180 9.86 -28.66 -16.56
CA GLU A 180 10.70 -27.66 -17.23
C GLU A 180 9.86 -26.55 -17.89
N ILE A 181 8.80 -26.90 -18.61
CA ILE A 181 7.85 -25.90 -19.15
C ILE A 181 7.25 -25.04 -18.04
N LEU A 182 6.82 -25.66 -16.94
CA LEU A 182 6.26 -24.93 -15.80
C LEU A 182 7.30 -24.00 -15.16
N THR A 183 8.56 -24.45 -15.07
CA THR A 183 9.67 -23.64 -14.55
C THR A 183 9.93 -22.43 -15.45
N GLU A 184 10.05 -22.63 -16.77
CA GLU A 184 10.26 -21.54 -17.73
C GLU A 184 9.09 -20.54 -17.71
N TYR A 185 7.86 -21.04 -17.60
CA TYR A 185 6.68 -20.20 -17.42
C TYR A 185 6.79 -19.34 -16.15
N CYS A 186 7.16 -19.93 -15.02
CA CYS A 186 7.30 -19.21 -13.75
C CYS A 186 8.46 -18.19 -13.77
N GLU A 187 9.58 -18.52 -14.41
CA GLU A 187 10.70 -17.59 -14.60
C GLU A 187 10.26 -16.38 -15.45
N LYS A 188 9.60 -16.62 -16.61
CA LYS A 188 9.05 -15.55 -17.45
C LYS A 188 7.98 -14.72 -16.71
N GLU A 189 7.10 -15.36 -15.94
CA GLU A 189 6.09 -14.66 -15.13
C GLU A 189 6.75 -13.73 -14.11
N ARG A 190 7.79 -14.21 -13.41
CA ARG A 190 8.56 -13.42 -12.45
C ARG A 190 9.24 -12.23 -13.13
N GLU A 191 9.87 -12.43 -14.29
CA GLU A 191 10.50 -11.36 -15.05
C GLU A 191 9.49 -10.28 -15.47
N VAL A 192 8.31 -10.70 -15.96
CA VAL A 192 7.22 -9.77 -16.31
C VAL A 192 6.78 -8.96 -15.10
N GLU A 193 6.63 -9.58 -13.93
CA GLU A 193 6.26 -8.84 -12.70
C GLU A 193 7.34 -7.88 -12.22
N ILE A 194 8.62 -8.27 -12.28
CA ILE A 194 9.74 -7.38 -11.93
C ILE A 194 9.77 -6.17 -12.88
N ASN A 195 9.67 -6.43 -14.19
CA ASN A 195 9.66 -5.38 -15.22
C ASN A 195 8.45 -4.46 -15.06
N LYS A 196 7.26 -5.01 -14.83
CA LYS A 196 6.04 -4.23 -14.54
C LYS A 196 6.23 -3.33 -13.33
N ARG A 197 6.75 -3.86 -12.20
CA ARG A 197 7.01 -3.04 -11.01
C ARG A 197 8.03 -1.94 -11.30
N ALA A 198 9.08 -2.23 -12.07
CA ALA A 198 10.08 -1.23 -12.46
C ALA A 198 9.46 -0.09 -13.29
N LEU A 199 8.61 -0.41 -14.26
CA LEU A 199 7.88 0.57 -15.08
C LEU A 199 6.91 1.43 -14.27
N LEU A 200 6.39 0.91 -13.15
CA LEU A 200 5.43 1.62 -12.30
C LEU A 200 6.09 2.50 -11.23
N LYS A 201 7.37 2.27 -10.90
CA LYS A 201 8.11 3.07 -9.89
C LYS A 201 8.08 4.58 -10.15
N PRO A 202 8.28 5.08 -11.39
CA PRO A 202 8.23 6.52 -11.66
C PRO A 202 6.88 7.17 -11.31
N TYR A 203 5.77 6.45 -11.44
CA TYR A 203 4.43 6.97 -11.12
C TYR A 203 4.25 7.23 -9.63
N ILE A 204 4.95 6.48 -8.77
CA ILE A 204 4.98 6.76 -7.33
C ILE A 204 5.63 8.13 -7.10
N ILE A 205 6.81 8.36 -7.69
CA ILE A 205 7.56 9.62 -7.56
C ILE A 205 6.72 10.79 -8.09
N LEU A 206 6.08 10.61 -9.25
CA LEU A 206 5.21 11.63 -9.85
C LEU A 206 4.08 12.03 -8.90
N SER A 207 3.50 11.08 -8.16
CA SER A 207 2.46 11.39 -7.17
C SER A 207 2.96 12.24 -6.01
N PHE A 208 4.18 12.00 -5.52
CA PHE A 208 4.81 12.85 -4.50
C PHE A 208 5.05 14.26 -5.03
N VAL A 209 5.58 14.40 -6.24
CA VAL A 209 5.79 15.71 -6.88
C VAL A 209 4.46 16.44 -7.03
N TRP A 210 3.42 15.75 -7.49
CA TRP A 210 2.10 16.34 -7.66
C TRP A 210 1.48 16.78 -6.33
N SER A 211 1.65 15.99 -5.25
CA SER A 211 1.22 16.36 -3.90
C SER A 211 1.93 17.61 -3.38
N ILE A 212 3.22 17.77 -3.65
CA ILE A 212 3.97 18.97 -3.27
C ILE A 212 3.46 20.16 -4.08
N LEU A 213 3.36 20.03 -5.41
CA LEU A 213 2.92 21.11 -6.28
C LEU A 213 1.51 21.59 -5.94
N ILE A 214 0.55 20.69 -5.71
CA ILE A 214 -0.82 21.08 -5.36
C ILE A 214 -0.88 21.78 -4.00
N ALA A 215 -0.11 21.34 -3.01
CA ALA A 215 -0.03 21.99 -1.70
C ALA A 215 0.58 23.39 -1.81
N LEU A 216 1.72 23.52 -2.51
CA LEU A 216 2.38 24.82 -2.71
C LEU A 216 1.52 25.79 -3.51
N THR A 217 1.05 25.41 -4.69
CA THR A 217 0.27 26.31 -5.56
C THR A 217 -1.02 26.78 -4.88
N THR A 218 -1.75 25.88 -4.22
CA THR A 218 -3.02 26.24 -3.59
C THR A 218 -2.83 27.12 -2.35
N THR A 219 -1.78 26.89 -1.55
CA THR A 219 -1.46 27.78 -0.42
C THR A 219 -1.02 29.16 -0.84
N ILE A 220 -0.20 29.26 -1.89
CA ILE A 220 0.20 30.54 -2.46
C ILE A 220 -1.05 31.31 -2.89
N VAL A 221 -1.94 30.68 -3.67
CA VAL A 221 -3.19 31.32 -4.11
C VAL A 221 -4.09 31.70 -2.93
N ALA A 222 -4.20 30.86 -1.91
CA ALA A 222 -5.03 31.13 -0.75
C ALA A 222 -4.53 32.35 0.06
N ILE A 223 -3.21 32.44 0.27
CA ILE A 223 -2.58 33.55 1.01
C ILE A 223 -2.58 34.83 0.18
N THR A 224 -2.33 34.77 -1.13
CA THR A 224 -2.37 35.97 -1.99
C THR A 224 -3.77 36.57 -2.03
N ILE A 225 -4.83 35.75 -2.10
CA ILE A 225 -6.21 36.23 -2.00
C ILE A 225 -6.44 36.90 -0.64
N TYR A 226 -5.96 36.30 0.45
CA TYR A 226 -6.08 36.89 1.80
C TYR A 226 -5.41 38.26 1.89
N VAL A 227 -4.17 38.38 1.44
CA VAL A 227 -3.43 39.66 1.45
C VAL A 227 -4.07 40.68 0.51
N LEU A 228 -4.44 40.29 -0.71
CA LEU A 228 -5.06 41.20 -1.68
C LEU A 228 -6.39 41.75 -1.17
N THR A 229 -7.19 40.91 -0.49
CA THR A 229 -8.46 41.32 0.09
C THR A 229 -8.24 42.39 1.18
N GLN A 230 -7.24 42.21 2.03
CA GLN A 230 -6.83 43.20 3.04
C GLN A 230 -6.36 44.53 2.44
N LEU A 231 -5.65 44.50 1.31
CA LEU A 231 -5.16 45.71 0.64
C LEU A 231 -6.26 46.44 -0.14
N THR A 232 -7.22 45.71 -0.72
CA THR A 232 -8.24 46.28 -1.61
C THR A 232 -9.44 46.83 -0.82
N ILE A 233 -9.71 46.29 0.37
CA ILE A 233 -10.79 46.75 1.25
C ILE A 233 -10.15 47.20 2.58
N PRO A 234 -9.68 48.46 2.67
CA PRO A 234 -9.27 49.02 3.95
C PRO A 234 -10.49 49.05 4.89
N ASN A 235 -10.35 48.54 6.12
CA ASN A 235 -11.43 48.34 7.12
C ASN A 235 -12.37 47.13 6.89
N ILE A 236 -11.83 45.98 6.48
CA ILE A 236 -12.56 44.71 6.60
C ILE A 236 -13.02 44.48 8.05
N SER A 237 -14.30 44.12 8.23
CA SER A 237 -14.84 43.72 9.53
C SER A 237 -14.04 42.54 10.10
N PRO A 238 -13.71 42.51 11.41
CA PRO A 238 -13.05 41.38 12.06
C PRO A 238 -13.74 40.03 11.79
N SER A 239 -15.07 40.05 11.65
CA SER A 239 -15.87 38.87 11.30
C SER A 239 -15.53 38.30 9.92
N MET A 240 -15.35 39.16 8.92
CA MET A 240 -15.03 38.77 7.55
C MET A 240 -13.58 38.29 7.44
N LEU A 241 -12.67 38.88 8.24
CA LEU A 241 -11.29 38.41 8.31
C LEU A 241 -11.18 37.00 8.91
N SER A 242 -11.90 36.75 10.01
CA SER A 242 -11.95 35.43 10.63
C SER A 242 -12.55 34.36 9.70
N SER A 243 -13.51 34.75 8.86
CA SER A 243 -14.13 33.87 7.87
C SER A 243 -13.14 33.46 6.77
N LEU A 244 -12.32 34.41 6.28
CA LEU A 244 -11.26 34.09 5.31
C LEU A 244 -10.21 33.15 5.89
N GLN A 245 -9.80 33.35 7.14
CA GLN A 245 -8.86 32.46 7.82
C GLN A 245 -9.43 31.04 8.00
N GLN A 246 -10.71 30.91 8.36
CA GLN A 246 -11.40 29.62 8.41
C GLN A 246 -11.44 28.95 7.03
N GLN A 247 -11.69 29.72 5.97
CA GLN A 247 -11.73 29.19 4.61
C GLN A 247 -10.37 28.63 4.15
N ILE A 248 -9.26 29.31 4.48
CA ILE A 248 -7.90 28.79 4.24
C ILE A 248 -7.65 27.48 5.01
N GLY A 249 -8.16 27.38 6.24
CA GLY A 249 -8.10 26.16 7.04
C GLY A 249 -8.85 24.99 6.39
N ILE A 250 -10.06 25.24 5.89
CA ILE A 250 -10.87 24.23 5.18
C ILE A 250 -10.18 23.78 3.88
N PHE A 251 -9.60 24.71 3.10
CA PHE A 251 -8.83 24.36 1.90
C PHE A 251 -7.61 23.50 2.24
N SER A 252 -6.88 23.85 3.30
CA SER A 252 -5.71 23.11 3.76
C SER A 252 -6.07 21.67 4.13
N ILE A 253 -7.17 21.47 4.88
CA ILE A 253 -7.73 20.16 5.20
C ILE A 253 -8.12 19.39 3.91
N GLY A 254 -8.79 20.07 2.99
CA GLY A 254 -9.22 19.49 1.71
C GLY A 254 -8.05 18.95 0.88
N ILE A 255 -6.91 19.66 0.85
CA ILE A 255 -5.69 19.22 0.15
C ILE A 255 -5.11 17.97 0.82
N ILE A 256 -4.99 17.97 2.15
CA ILE A 256 -4.46 16.81 2.90
C ILE A 256 -5.30 15.57 2.64
N VAL A 257 -6.63 15.71 2.71
CA VAL A 257 -7.56 14.60 2.44
C VAL A 257 -7.44 14.14 0.98
N GLN A 258 -7.34 15.07 0.01
CA GLN A 258 -7.15 14.72 -1.40
C GLN A 258 -5.84 13.96 -1.63
N CYS A 259 -4.73 14.38 -1.02
CA CYS A 259 -3.44 13.69 -1.11
C CYS A 259 -3.46 12.32 -0.43
N TRP A 260 -4.17 12.20 0.70
CA TRP A 260 -4.40 10.92 1.37
C TRP A 260 -5.19 9.95 0.48
N ILE A 261 -6.29 10.39 -0.14
CA ILE A 261 -7.07 9.59 -1.10
C ILE A 261 -6.20 9.19 -2.30
N SER A 262 -5.41 10.12 -2.83
CA SER A 262 -4.49 9.87 -3.95
C SER A 262 -3.48 8.75 -3.62
N GLY A 263 -3.05 8.61 -2.37
CA GLY A 263 -2.17 7.52 -1.95
C GLY A 263 -2.77 6.13 -2.10
N PHE A 264 -4.09 5.97 -1.97
CA PHE A 264 -4.75 4.69 -2.26
C PHE A 264 -4.72 4.36 -3.74
N PHE A 265 -4.87 5.37 -4.59
CA PHE A 265 -4.75 5.23 -6.04
C PHE A 265 -3.33 4.81 -6.44
N VAL A 266 -2.30 5.46 -5.88
CA VAL A 266 -0.90 5.11 -6.11
C VAL A 266 -0.62 3.67 -5.69
N GLY A 267 -1.04 3.26 -4.49
CA GLY A 267 -0.81 1.89 -4.02
C GLY A 267 -1.50 0.84 -4.89
N LYS A 268 -2.69 1.17 -5.42
CA LYS A 268 -3.40 0.29 -6.35
C LYS A 268 -2.66 0.14 -7.66
N ILE A 269 -2.13 1.23 -8.21
CA ILE A 269 -1.36 1.21 -9.45
C ILE A 269 -0.03 0.49 -9.27
N SER A 270 0.73 0.81 -8.22
CA SER A 270 2.09 0.32 -8.04
C SER A 270 2.15 -1.15 -7.60
N GLU A 271 1.29 -1.55 -6.67
CA GLU A 271 1.33 -2.87 -6.04
C GLU A 271 0.09 -3.74 -6.35
N GLY A 272 -0.90 -3.21 -7.06
CA GLY A 272 -2.10 -3.96 -7.47
C GLY A 272 -3.16 -4.13 -6.37
N THR A 273 -2.94 -3.61 -5.17
CA THR A 273 -3.88 -3.75 -4.04
C THR A 273 -4.17 -2.39 -3.36
N PHE A 274 -5.39 -2.20 -2.87
CA PHE A 274 -5.70 -1.00 -2.08
C PHE A 274 -5.06 -1.03 -0.70
N ALA A 275 -4.74 -2.22 -0.18
CA ALA A 275 -4.05 -2.38 1.09
C ALA A 275 -2.62 -1.78 1.05
N ALA A 276 -1.93 -1.85 -0.09
CA ALA A 276 -0.68 -1.13 -0.31
C ALA A 276 -0.83 0.39 -0.18
N GLY A 277 -2.01 0.90 -0.56
CA GLY A 277 -2.39 2.30 -0.50
C GLY A 277 -2.32 2.91 0.89
N PHE A 278 -2.44 2.12 1.96
CA PHE A 278 -2.28 2.64 3.33
C PHE A 278 -0.87 3.20 3.59
N LYS A 279 0.17 2.58 3.03
CA LYS A 279 1.54 3.11 3.14
C LYS A 279 1.67 4.45 2.41
N TYR A 280 1.23 4.50 1.16
CA TYR A 280 1.37 5.69 0.32
C TYR A 280 0.46 6.84 0.77
N SER A 281 -0.74 6.56 1.24
CA SER A 281 -1.67 7.58 1.79
C SER A 281 -1.11 8.27 3.03
N ALA A 282 -0.49 7.51 3.96
CA ALA A 282 0.18 8.10 5.11
C ALA A 282 1.37 8.99 4.69
N MET A 283 2.21 8.50 3.77
CA MET A 283 3.36 9.26 3.28
C MET A 283 2.93 10.54 2.55
N LEU A 284 1.95 10.48 1.65
CA LEU A 284 1.46 11.65 0.92
C LEU A 284 0.73 12.65 1.82
N ALA A 285 -0.01 12.20 2.83
CA ALA A 285 -0.63 13.10 3.81
C ALA A 285 0.44 13.88 4.59
N ILE A 286 1.50 13.22 5.03
CA ILE A 286 2.64 13.86 5.72
C ILE A 286 3.36 14.83 4.77
N THR A 287 3.64 14.42 3.54
CA THR A 287 4.29 15.30 2.55
C THR A 287 3.43 16.53 2.26
N ALA A 288 2.13 16.37 2.07
CA ALA A 288 1.21 17.48 1.87
C ALA A 288 1.24 18.45 3.06
N TYR A 289 1.14 17.94 4.30
CA TYR A 289 1.20 18.77 5.50
C TYR A 289 2.53 19.54 5.61
N ILE A 290 3.67 18.87 5.40
CA ILE A 290 4.99 19.52 5.42
C ILE A 290 5.07 20.62 4.34
N SER A 291 4.60 20.33 3.12
CA SER A 291 4.57 21.32 2.05
C SER A 291 3.67 22.52 2.38
N LEU A 292 2.52 22.30 3.03
CA LEU A 292 1.64 23.38 3.48
C LEU A 292 2.35 24.28 4.50
N VAL A 293 2.98 23.70 5.52
CA VAL A 293 3.70 24.46 6.56
C VAL A 293 4.88 25.23 5.97
N LEU A 294 5.66 24.60 5.07
CA LEU A 294 6.77 25.26 4.38
C LEU A 294 6.30 26.44 3.53
N ALA A 295 5.20 26.28 2.78
CA ALA A 295 4.65 27.35 1.98
C ALA A 295 4.15 28.52 2.83
N GLN A 296 3.42 28.21 3.91
CA GLN A 296 2.95 29.23 4.86
C GLN A 296 4.14 30.02 5.42
N ASN A 297 5.17 29.35 5.93
CA ASN A 297 6.34 30.01 6.50
C ASN A 297 7.07 30.88 5.47
N PHE A 298 7.24 30.38 4.24
CA PHE A 298 7.88 31.13 3.16
C PHE A 298 7.10 32.40 2.80
N LEU A 299 5.78 32.30 2.69
CA LEU A 299 4.93 33.42 2.29
C LEU A 299 4.81 34.45 3.42
N TRP A 300 4.64 34.04 4.67
CA TRP A 300 4.64 34.97 5.81
C TRP A 300 5.95 35.75 5.91
N GLY A 301 7.09 35.07 5.69
CA GLY A 301 8.40 35.72 5.61
C GLY A 301 8.51 36.71 4.43
N ALA A 302 7.97 36.37 3.27
CA ALA A 302 7.98 37.24 2.09
C ALA A 302 7.06 38.46 2.21
N TYR A 303 5.93 38.33 2.90
CA TYR A 303 4.96 39.42 3.13
C TYR A 303 5.24 40.26 4.39
N GLY A 304 6.25 39.89 5.20
CA GLY A 304 6.63 40.64 6.42
C GLY A 304 5.54 40.64 7.50
N MET A 305 4.58 39.72 7.43
CA MET A 305 3.48 39.59 8.40
C MET A 305 3.71 38.36 9.28
N ALA A 306 3.40 38.47 10.58
CA ALA A 306 3.50 37.33 11.49
C ALA A 306 2.41 36.27 11.19
N PRO A 307 2.70 34.96 11.31
CA PRO A 307 1.70 33.92 11.14
C PRO A 307 0.55 34.14 12.13
N PRO A 308 -0.72 33.97 11.71
CA PRO A 308 -1.85 34.14 12.62
C PRO A 308 -1.81 33.03 13.65
N THR A 309 -1.68 33.43 14.92
CA THR A 309 -1.85 32.59 16.11
C THR A 309 -3.25 32.03 16.22
#